data_AF-A0A3S6QWR8-F1
#
_entry.id   AF-A0A3S6QWR8-F1
#
_cell.length_a   1.000
_cell.length_b   1.000
_cell.length_c   1.000
_cell.angle_alpha   90.00
_cell.angle_beta   90.00
_cell.angle_gamma   90.00
#
_symmetry.space_group_name_H-M   'P 1'
#
loop_
_entity.id
_entity.type
_entity.pdbx_description
1 polymer ?
#
loop_
_entity_poly.entity_id
_entity_poly.type
_entity_poly.pdbx_seq_one_letter_code
_entity_poly.pdbx_strand_id
1 'polypeptide(L)'
;MQKSFIQELEANVLAEDETSKTYLVPSKKERLAVKIDKEVLKRLSDNQKLERMLKNLLKMNSKSTTQELININKRNYRIFV
;
A
#
# COMPACT_ATOMS: atom_id res chain seq x y z
N MET A 1 4.84 -14.38 17.82
CA MET A 1 3.86 -14.42 16.72
C MET A 1 4.15 -13.23 15.82
N GLN A 2 4.65 -13.45 14.60
CA GLN A 2 4.81 -12.36 13.63
C GLN A 2 3.41 -11.95 13.17
N LYS A 3 2.98 -10.73 13.47
CA LYS A 3 1.79 -10.16 12.83
C LYS A 3 2.10 -10.06 11.34
N SER A 4 1.24 -10.62 10.49
CA SER A 4 1.43 -10.48 9.04
C SER A 4 1.34 -9.00 8.69
N PHE A 5 2.27 -8.51 7.87
CA PHE A 5 2.31 -7.11 7.42
C PHE A 5 0.95 -6.62 6.89
N ILE A 6 0.19 -7.50 6.23
CA ILE A 6 -1.18 -7.26 5.78
C ILE A 6 -2.14 -6.96 6.94
N GLN A 7 -2.08 -7.70 8.06
CA GLN A 7 -2.94 -7.46 9.22
C GLN A 7 -2.67 -6.12 9.87
N GLU A 8 -1.40 -5.72 9.95
CA GLU A 8 -1.03 -4.38 10.44
C GLU A 8 -1.50 -3.29 9.47
N LEU A 9 -1.46 -3.54 8.17
CA LEU A 9 -1.93 -2.61 7.15
C LEU A 9 -3.46 -2.43 7.20
N GLU A 10 -4.22 -3.52 7.35
CA GLU A 10 -5.68 -3.48 7.47
C GLU A 10 -6.14 -2.75 8.74
N ALA A 11 -5.36 -2.82 9.82
CA ALA A 11 -5.59 -2.03 11.03
C ALA A 11 -5.27 -0.53 10.85
N ASN A 12 -4.53 -0.17 9.80
CA ASN A 12 -4.05 1.19 9.52
C ASN A 12 -4.71 1.80 8.27
N VAL A 13 -5.99 1.51 8.03
CA VAL A 13 -6.77 2.18 6.97
C VAL A 13 -7.04 3.62 7.39
N LEU A 14 -6.61 4.59 6.57
CA LEU A 14 -6.82 6.02 6.83
C LEU A 14 -8.18 6.49 6.30
N ALA A 15 -8.58 6.00 5.13
CA ALA A 15 -9.81 6.39 4.48
C ALA A 15 -10.25 5.30 3.50
N GLU A 16 -11.56 5.11 3.37
CA GLU A 16 -12.15 4.27 2.35
C GLU A 16 -13.19 5.09 1.58
N ASP A 17 -12.93 5.30 0.29
CA ASP A 17 -13.84 5.92 -0.66
C ASP A 17 -14.64 4.82 -1.39
N GLU A 18 -15.66 5.20 -2.16
CA GLU A 18 -16.43 4.26 -2.99
C GLU A 18 -15.54 3.53 -4.01
N THR A 19 -14.53 4.21 -4.56
CA THR A 19 -13.67 3.72 -5.65
C THR A 19 -12.28 3.29 -5.21
N SER A 20 -11.83 3.68 -4.02
CA SER A 20 -10.45 3.51 -3.58
C SER A 20 -10.31 3.37 -2.08
N LYS A 21 -9.23 2.77 -1.60
CA LYS A 21 -8.94 2.59 -0.18
C LYS A 21 -7.53 3.08 0.11
N THR A 22 -7.40 3.93 1.13
CA THR A 22 -6.14 4.54 1.54
C THR A 22 -5.62 3.85 2.78
N TYR A 23 -4.42 3.28 2.67
CA TYR A 23 -3.73 2.59 3.73
C TYR A 23 -2.55 3.43 4.20
N LEU A 24 -2.37 3.54 5.51
CA LEU A 24 -1.11 3.99 6.07
C LEU A 24 -0.18 2.79 6.16
N VAL A 25 0.92 2.82 5.43
CA VAL A 25 1.89 1.73 5.45
C VAL A 25 2.78 1.92 6.68
N PRO A 26 2.81 0.95 7.61
CA PRO A 26 3.65 1.05 8.79
C PRO A 26 5.13 0.95 8.38
N SER A 27 5.82 2.09 8.34
CA SER A 27 7.27 2.19 8.16
C SER A 27 7.90 2.83 9.39
N LYS A 28 9.03 2.27 9.84
CA LYS A 28 9.75 2.73 11.04
C LYS A 28 10.37 4.12 10.88
N LYS A 29 10.51 4.63 9.65
CA LYS A 29 11.19 5.90 9.35
C LYS A 29 10.34 6.90 8.58
N GLU A 30 9.30 6.44 7.88
CA GLU A 30 8.55 7.25 6.91
C GLU A 30 7.05 7.09 7.10
N ARG A 31 6.29 8.16 6.89
CA ARG A 31 4.83 8.12 6.85
C ARG A 31 4.39 8.01 5.40
N LEU A 32 4.24 6.78 4.92
CA LEU A 32 3.78 6.49 3.56
C LEU A 32 2.27 6.22 3.58
N ALA A 33 1.51 7.03 2.86
CA ALA A 33 0.10 6.78 2.61
C ALA A 33 -0.07 6.20 1.20
N VAL A 34 -0.74 5.07 1.07
CA VAL A 34 -0.98 4.43 -0.23
C VAL A 34 -2.47 4.38 -0.49
N LYS A 35 -2.92 5.13 -1.50
CA LYS A 35 -4.27 5.08 -2.02
C LYS A 35 -4.32 4.01 -3.12
N ILE A 36 -5.19 3.00 -2.99
CA ILE A 36 -5.32 1.89 -3.94
C ILE A 36 -6.75 1.83 -4.45
N ASP A 37 -6.94 1.84 -5.76
CA ASP A 37 -8.25 1.63 -6.38
C ASP A 37 -8.80 0.24 -6.03
N LYS A 38 -10.12 0.15 -5.76
CA LYS A 38 -10.78 -1.13 -5.47
C LYS A 38 -10.70 -2.11 -6.64
N GLU A 39 -10.62 -1.63 -7.87
CA GLU A 39 -10.36 -2.49 -9.04
C GLU A 39 -8.98 -3.17 -8.97
N VAL A 40 -7.98 -2.47 -8.45
CA VAL A 40 -6.63 -3.01 -8.26
C VAL A 40 -6.62 -3.97 -7.08
N LEU A 41 -7.29 -3.64 -5.97
CA LEU A 41 -7.47 -4.56 -4.84
C LEU A 41 -8.14 -5.86 -5.27
N LYS A 42 -9.19 -5.78 -6.11
CA LYS A 42 -9.84 -6.97 -6.69
C LYS A 42 -8.87 -7.82 -7.52
N ARG A 43 -7.91 -7.21 -8.22
CA ARG A 43 -6.85 -7.92 -8.98
C ARG A 43 -5.73 -8.45 -8.10
N LEU A 44 -5.49 -7.82 -6.96
CA LEU A 44 -4.53 -8.19 -5.93
C LEU A 44 -5.19 -8.97 -4.79
N SER A 45 -6.23 -9.76 -5.12
CA SER A 45 -6.94 -10.64 -4.18
C SER A 45 -6.01 -11.66 -3.51
N ASP A 46 -4.82 -11.85 -4.07
CA ASP A 46 -3.72 -12.56 -3.45
C ASP A 46 -2.93 -11.64 -2.50
N ASN A 47 -3.07 -11.89 -1.20
CA ASN A 47 -2.39 -11.16 -0.14
C ASN A 47 -0.86 -11.12 -0.32
N GLN A 48 -0.25 -12.13 -0.94
CA GLN A 48 1.20 -12.12 -1.19
C GLN A 48 1.61 -11.09 -2.24
N LYS A 49 0.79 -10.88 -3.28
CA LYS A 49 1.07 -9.87 -4.31
C LYS A 49 0.90 -8.47 -3.76
N LEU A 50 -0.14 -8.24 -2.96
CA LEU A 50 -0.33 -6.96 -2.28
C LEU A 50 0.84 -6.66 -1.34
N GLU A 51 1.26 -7.65 -0.54
CA GLU A 51 2.39 -7.50 0.38
C GLU A 51 3.69 -7.17 -0.37
N ARG A 52 3.99 -7.91 -1.45
CA ARG A 52 5.17 -7.65 -2.28
C ARG A 52 5.14 -6.26 -2.89
N MET A 53 3.98 -5.83 -3.38
CA MET A 53 3.78 -4.50 -3.94
C MET A 53 4.08 -3.40 -2.93
N LEU A 54 3.53 -3.52 -1.73
CA LEU A 54 3.74 -2.56 -0.65
C LEU A 54 5.19 -2.56 -0.13
N LYS A 55 5.83 -3.72 -0.07
CA LYS A 55 7.27 -3.80 0.25
C LYS A 55 8.13 -3.13 -0.81
N ASN A 56 7.79 -3.27 -2.09
CA ASN A 56 8.49 -2.58 -3.17
C ASN A 56 8.31 -1.05 -3.05
N LEU A 57 7.09 -0.60 -2.76
CA LEU A 57 6.80 0.82 -2.50
C LEU A 57 7.61 1.37 -1.34
N LEU A 58 7.67 0.65 -0.22
CA LEU A 58 8.51 1.02 0.92
C LEU A 58 10.00 1.08 0.55
N LYS A 59 10.50 0.14 -0.25
CA LYS A 59 11.89 0.16 -0.73
C LYS A 59 12.17 1.36 -1.63
N MET A 60 11.25 1.69 -2.55
CA MET A 60 11.40 2.85 -3.43
C MET A 60 11.34 4.16 -2.65
N ASN A 61 10.43 4.24 -1.66
CA ASN A 61 10.24 5.45 -0.87
C ASN A 61 11.30 5.64 0.23
N SER A 62 11.98 4.57 0.67
CA SER A 62 13.04 4.63 1.70
C SER A 62 14.21 5.59 1.42
N LYS A 63 14.26 6.17 0.21
CA LYS A 63 15.25 7.16 -0.22
C LYS A 63 14.73 8.60 -0.17
N SER A 64 13.43 8.80 0.01
CA SER A 64 12.75 10.10 -0.04
C SER A 64 12.12 10.39 1.32
N THR A 65 12.72 11.30 2.08
CA THR A 65 12.34 11.66 3.45
C THR A 65 11.11 12.58 3.50
N THR A 66 10.10 12.33 2.68
CA THR A 66 8.93 13.18 2.53
C THR A 66 7.65 12.38 2.71
N GLN A 67 6.64 12.97 3.37
CA GLN A 67 5.29 12.42 3.43
C GLN A 67 4.74 12.28 2.01
N GLU A 68 4.84 11.09 1.43
CA GLU A 68 4.33 10.82 0.10
C GLU A 68 3.01 10.05 0.18
N LEU A 69 2.04 10.56 -0.58
CA LEU A 69 0.81 9.85 -0.89
C LEU A 69 0.97 9.20 -2.26
N ILE A 70 1.10 7.88 -2.29
CA ILE A 70 1.21 7.12 -3.54
C ILE A 70 -0.18 6.68 -3.96
N ASN A 71 -0.60 7.12 -5.14
CA ASN A 71 -1.87 6.71 -5.73
C ASN A 71 -1.65 5.55 -6.72
N ILE A 72 -2.25 4.40 -6.42
CA ILE A 72 -2.17 3.17 -7.21
C ILE A 72 -3.51 2.94 -7.89
N ASN A 73 -3.48 2.98 -9.21
CA ASN A 73 -4.60 2.73 -10.09
C ASN A 73 -4.28 1.59 -11.08
N LYS A 74 -5.28 1.21 -11.87
CA LYS A 74 -5.16 0.12 -12.85
C LYS A 74 -4.08 0.35 -13.92
N ARG A 75 -3.62 1.59 -14.13
CA ARG A 75 -2.59 1.92 -15.12
C ARG A 75 -1.18 1.77 -14.56
N ASN A 76 -0.96 2.12 -13.30
CA ASN A 76 0.37 2.14 -12.68
C ASN A 76 0.66 0.97 -11.72
N TYR A 77 -0.33 0.16 -11.32
CA TYR A 77 -0.11 -0.93 -10.36
C TYR A 77 0.99 -1.92 -10.80
N ARG A 78 1.16 -2.14 -12.11
CA ARG A 78 2.20 -3.02 -12.68
C ARG A 78 3.63 -2.57 -12.40
N ILE A 79 3.85 -1.30 -12.07
CA ILE A 79 5.18 -0.79 -11.70
C ILE A 79 5.58 -1.34 -10.32
N PHE A 80 4.59 -1.68 -9.50
CA PHE A 80 4.79 -2.01 -8.10
C PHE A 80 4.66 -3.52 -7.81
N VAL A 81 3.93 -4.28 -8.63
CA VAL A 81 3.79 -5.75 -8.53
C VAL A 81 5.03 -6.45 -9.09
#